data_AF-A0A1E5UZQ8-F1
#
_entry.id   AF-A0A1E5UZQ8-F1
#
_cell.length_a   1.000
_cell.length_b   1.000
_cell.length_c   1.000
_cell.angle_alpha   90.00
_cell.angle_beta   90.00
_cell.angle_gamma   90.00
#
_symmetry.space_group_name_H-M   'P 1'
#
loop_
_entity.id
_entity.type
_entity.pdbx_description
1 polymer ?
#
loop_
_entity_poly.entity_id
_entity_poly.type
_entity_poly.pdbx_seq_one_letter_code
_entity_poly.pdbx_strand_id
1 'polypeptide(L)'
;MMSSEELRTSISDLVVSLPTLAEGRTNSSGDSSSEGSLQVTCFTEDLHDVMLHFQIVRFSKQVNKIYVWVGCNTAKFGHLYAAATTRPDNRVSVTSVLGGTSDNTGSGMARRLVLKTGLNIVLACNIPKDSPMLEAAAERKLVEKLKGLGYIKPIDGEANTSTAH
;
A
#
# COMPACT_ATOMS: atom_id res chain seq x y z
N MET A 1 17.23 -20.83 -21.74
CA MET A 1 15.87 -20.35 -22.00
C MET A 1 14.94 -21.19 -21.14
N MET A 2 14.36 -20.61 -20.09
CA MET A 2 13.47 -21.34 -19.18
C MET A 2 12.10 -21.55 -19.82
N SER A 3 11.49 -22.72 -19.60
CA SER A 3 10.24 -23.17 -20.22
C SER A 3 9.03 -22.46 -19.61
N SER A 4 8.01 -22.19 -20.42
CA SER A 4 6.76 -21.51 -20.02
C SER A 4 5.96 -22.25 -18.94
N GLU A 5 6.34 -23.49 -18.62
CA GLU A 5 5.70 -24.33 -17.60
C GLU A 5 6.21 -24.03 -16.18
N GLU A 6 7.48 -23.64 -16.01
CA GLU A 6 8.05 -23.26 -14.70
C GLU A 6 7.50 -21.91 -14.18
N LEU A 7 7.04 -21.06 -15.10
CA LEU A 7 6.43 -19.77 -14.78
C LEU A 7 5.00 -19.92 -14.23
N ARG A 8 4.29 -20.99 -14.62
CA ARG A 8 2.91 -21.25 -14.18
C ARG A 8 2.84 -21.88 -12.79
N THR A 9 3.82 -22.71 -12.45
CA THR A 9 3.93 -23.29 -11.11
C THR A 9 4.28 -22.22 -10.07
N SER A 10 5.18 -21.30 -10.40
CA SER A 10 5.57 -20.20 -9.49
C SER A 10 4.43 -19.20 -9.20
N ILE A 11 3.48 -19.02 -10.13
CA ILE A 11 2.31 -18.16 -9.91
C ILE A 11 1.22 -18.89 -9.11
N SER A 12 1.17 -20.22 -9.18
CA SER A 12 0.18 -21.03 -8.44
C SER A 12 0.46 -21.06 -6.92
N ASP A 13 1.71 -20.85 -6.50
CA ASP A 13 2.08 -20.72 -5.08
C ASP A 13 1.72 -19.34 -4.47
N LEU A 14 1.25 -18.40 -5.29
CA LEU A 14 0.76 -17.08 -4.85
C LEU A 14 -0.75 -17.04 -4.65
N VAL A 15 -1.41 -18.19 -4.44
CA VAL A 15 -2.82 -18.24 -4.02
C VAL A 15 -2.96 -17.56 -2.65
N VAL A 16 -3.25 -16.26 -2.72
CA VAL A 16 -3.93 -15.54 -1.67
C VAL A 16 -5.33 -16.13 -1.62
N SER A 17 -5.60 -16.94 -0.61
CA SER A 17 -6.96 -17.37 -0.27
C SER A 17 -7.83 -16.12 -0.13
N LEU A 18 -8.61 -15.81 -1.16
CA LEU A 18 -9.63 -14.77 -1.10
C LEU A 18 -10.81 -15.36 -0.29
N PRO A 19 -11.16 -14.82 0.89
CA PRO A 19 -12.41 -15.19 1.51
C PRO A 19 -13.54 -14.72 0.58
N THR A 20 -14.33 -15.68 0.15
CA THR A 20 -15.59 -15.47 -0.57
C THR A 20 -16.44 -14.56 0.29
N LEU A 21 -16.90 -13.45 -0.27
CA LEU A 21 -17.74 -12.49 0.42
C LEU A 21 -19.11 -13.14 0.66
N ALA A 22 -19.27 -13.70 1.85
CA ALA A 22 -20.55 -14.01 2.45
C ALA A 22 -20.64 -13.19 3.73
N GLU A 23 -21.68 -12.36 3.80
CA GLU A 23 -22.05 -11.60 4.98
C GLU A 23 -22.14 -12.54 6.19
N GLY A 24 -21.40 -12.24 7.27
CA GLY A 24 -21.42 -13.09 8.45
C GLY A 24 -20.32 -12.79 9.45
N ARG A 25 -20.67 -12.00 10.47
CA ARG A 25 -19.94 -11.76 11.71
C ARG A 25 -19.41 -13.05 12.34
N THR A 26 -18.10 -13.20 12.56
CA THR A 26 -17.56 -14.08 13.62
C THR A 26 -16.09 -13.80 13.94
N ASN A 27 -15.79 -13.72 15.24
CA ASN A 27 -14.45 -13.72 15.83
C ASN A 27 -13.89 -15.15 15.80
N SER A 28 -12.60 -15.37 15.49
CA SER A 28 -11.77 -16.39 16.18
C SER A 28 -10.29 -16.36 15.76
N SER A 29 -9.44 -16.13 16.75
CA SER A 29 -8.18 -16.82 17.07
C SER A 29 -7.39 -17.58 15.99
N GLY A 30 -6.18 -17.05 15.74
CA GLY A 30 -4.87 -17.72 15.72
C GLY A 30 -4.71 -19.13 15.16
N ASP A 31 -3.91 -19.24 14.10
CA ASP A 31 -2.97 -20.35 13.92
C ASP A 31 -1.63 -19.82 13.41
N SER A 32 -0.54 -20.32 14.00
CA SER A 32 0.82 -19.84 13.86
C SER A 32 1.71 -20.92 13.24
N SER A 33 1.86 -20.90 11.92
CA SER A 33 3.08 -21.38 11.24
C SER A 33 3.10 -20.99 9.77
N SER A 34 3.91 -19.99 9.42
CA SER A 34 4.51 -19.92 8.08
C SER A 34 5.77 -19.05 8.14
N GLU A 35 6.91 -19.73 8.29
CA GLU A 35 8.21 -19.15 7.95
C GLU A 35 8.19 -18.71 6.49
N GLY A 36 7.99 -17.41 6.27
CA GLY A 36 7.85 -16.83 4.93
C GLY A 36 6.67 -15.86 4.77
N SER A 37 5.98 -15.52 5.86
CA SER A 37 4.66 -14.87 5.85
C SER A 37 4.60 -13.54 5.08
N LEU A 38 4.07 -13.61 3.86
CA LEU A 38 3.55 -12.48 3.11
C LEU A 38 2.15 -12.14 3.65
N GLN A 39 1.94 -10.91 4.10
CA GLN A 39 0.64 -10.42 4.54
C GLN A 39 0.00 -9.61 3.42
N VAL A 40 -1.13 -10.10 2.89
CA VAL A 40 -1.91 -9.40 1.87
C VAL A 40 -3.20 -8.89 2.49
N THR A 41 -3.53 -7.62 2.24
CA THR A 41 -4.76 -6.98 2.71
C THR A 41 -5.42 -6.27 1.55
N CYS A 42 -6.67 -6.67 1.25
CA CYS A 42 -7.47 -6.07 0.19
C CYS A 42 -8.67 -5.35 0.82
N PHE A 43 -9.00 -4.18 0.31
CA PHE A 43 -10.22 -3.47 0.70
C PHE A 43 -10.68 -2.55 -0.42
N THR A 44 -11.96 -2.18 -0.38
CA THR A 44 -12.58 -1.28 -1.33
C THR A 44 -13.18 -0.10 -0.59
N GLU A 45 -13.18 1.07 -1.23
CA GLU A 45 -13.77 2.29 -0.68
C GLU A 45 -14.57 2.99 -1.77
N ASP A 46 -15.82 3.33 -1.44
CA ASP A 46 -16.70 4.07 -2.33
C ASP A 46 -16.57 5.57 -2.05
N LEU A 47 -16.17 6.34 -3.07
CA LEU A 47 -15.98 7.78 -2.97
C LEU A 47 -16.67 8.50 -4.13
N HIS A 48 -17.76 9.22 -3.86
CA HIS A 48 -18.48 10.05 -4.84
C HIS A 48 -18.71 9.35 -6.19
N ASP A 49 -19.33 8.16 -6.16
CA ASP A 49 -19.65 7.36 -7.35
C ASP A 49 -18.44 6.72 -8.06
N VAL A 50 -17.26 6.75 -7.41
CA VAL A 50 -16.03 6.09 -7.85
C VAL A 50 -15.65 5.02 -6.82
N MET A 51 -15.40 3.80 -7.28
CA MET A 51 -14.95 2.69 -6.44
C MET A 51 -13.43 2.59 -6.48
N LEU A 52 -12.78 2.77 -5.34
CA LEU A 52 -11.35 2.59 -5.19
C LEU A 52 -11.06 1.19 -4.63
N HIS A 53 -10.17 0.47 -5.31
CA HIS A 53 -9.70 -0.84 -4.85
C HIS A 53 -8.27 -0.71 -4.35
N PHE A 54 -8.02 -1.24 -3.16
CA PHE A 54 -6.71 -1.21 -2.53
C PHE A 54 -6.23 -2.63 -2.28
N GLN A 55 -4.95 -2.85 -2.55
CA GLN A 55 -4.24 -4.07 -2.20
C GLN A 55 -2.91 -3.71 -1.57
N ILE A 56 -2.68 -4.17 -0.35
CA ILE A 56 -1.45 -3.97 0.40
C ILE A 56 -0.77 -5.32 0.57
N VAL A 57 0.51 -5.38 0.27
CA VAL A 57 1.34 -6.58 0.37
C VAL A 57 2.56 -6.24 1.23
N ARG A 58 2.73 -6.97 2.33
CA ARG A 58 3.82 -6.78 3.29
C ARG A 58 4.61 -8.07 3.48
N PHE A 59 5.93 -7.96 3.48
CA PHE A 59 6.82 -9.11 3.74
C PHE A 59 7.28 -9.08 5.20
N SER A 60 7.11 -10.18 5.94
CA SER A 60 7.55 -10.27 7.35
C SER A 60 9.03 -10.01 7.57
N LYS A 61 9.89 -10.39 6.61
CA LYS A 61 11.34 -10.12 6.67
C LYS A 61 11.72 -8.66 6.39
N GLN A 62 10.85 -7.87 5.77
CA GLN A 62 11.11 -6.49 5.38
C GLN A 62 10.09 -5.57 6.03
N VAL A 63 10.22 -5.41 7.35
CA VAL A 63 9.26 -4.68 8.21
C VAL A 63 8.94 -3.27 7.71
N ASN A 64 9.91 -2.59 7.10
CA ASN A 64 9.76 -1.22 6.59
C ASN A 64 9.58 -1.14 5.07
N LYS A 65 9.19 -2.24 4.41
CA LYS A 65 8.88 -2.23 2.97
C LYS A 65 7.50 -2.82 2.72
N ILE A 66 6.68 -2.05 2.02
CA ILE A 66 5.34 -2.47 1.61
C ILE A 66 5.15 -2.22 0.12
N TYR A 67 4.36 -3.07 -0.49
CA TYR A 67 3.83 -2.88 -1.83
C TYR A 67 2.35 -2.52 -1.72
N VAL A 68 1.92 -1.53 -2.48
CA VAL A 68 0.55 -1.05 -2.50
C VAL A 68 0.09 -0.90 -3.95
N TRP A 69 -1.10 -1.39 -4.25
CA TRP A 69 -1.80 -1.16 -5.49
C TRP A 69 -3.12 -0.44 -5.22
N VAL A 70 -3.41 0.58 -6.04
CA VAL A 70 -4.62 1.39 -5.99
C VAL A 70 -5.25 1.43 -7.38
N GLY A 71 -6.39 0.78 -7.53
CA GLY A 71 -7.24 0.82 -8.71
C GLY A 71 -8.41 1.78 -8.54
N CYS A 72 -8.88 2.36 -9.65
CA CYS A 72 -10.03 3.24 -9.70
C CYS A 72 -11.02 2.71 -10.74
N ASN A 73 -12.24 2.36 -10.33
CA ASN A 73 -13.36 1.79 -11.10
C ASN A 73 -13.08 0.47 -11.85
N THR A 74 -11.82 0.18 -12.14
CA THR A 74 -11.35 -0.99 -12.89
C THR A 74 -10.04 -1.48 -12.28
N ALA A 75 -9.83 -2.79 -12.32
CA ALA A 75 -8.59 -3.43 -11.87
C ALA A 75 -7.47 -3.27 -12.93
N LYS A 76 -7.18 -2.02 -13.32
CA LYS A 76 -6.10 -1.71 -14.25
C LYS A 76 -4.80 -1.45 -13.49
N PHE A 77 -3.72 -2.02 -14.00
CA PHE A 77 -2.39 -1.69 -13.51
C PHE A 77 -1.99 -0.31 -14.06
N GLY A 78 -1.80 0.64 -13.15
CA GLY A 78 -1.39 2.00 -13.49
C GLY A 78 0.12 2.17 -13.51
N HIS A 79 0.56 3.41 -13.30
CA HIS A 79 1.97 3.71 -13.13
C HIS A 79 2.50 3.18 -11.79
N LEU A 80 3.71 2.63 -11.81
CA LEU A 80 4.39 2.09 -10.65
C LEU A 80 5.49 3.05 -10.20
N TYR A 81 5.43 3.46 -8.95
CA TYR A 81 6.41 4.33 -8.31
C TYR A 81 7.05 3.61 -7.13
N ALA A 82 8.36 3.75 -6.98
CA ALA A 82 9.07 3.35 -5.78
C ALA A 82 9.51 4.61 -5.03
N ALA A 83 9.16 4.70 -3.75
CA ALA A 83 9.49 5.80 -2.88
C ALA A 83 10.15 5.30 -1.60
N ALA A 84 11.23 5.96 -1.18
CA ALA A 84 11.98 5.60 0.02
C ALA A 84 12.65 6.83 0.65
N THR A 85 12.80 6.83 1.96
CA THR A 85 13.64 7.81 2.66
C THR A 85 15.11 7.47 2.42
N THR A 86 15.90 8.47 2.02
CA THR A 86 17.35 8.35 1.86
C THR A 86 18.05 8.96 3.07
N ARG A 87 19.04 8.24 3.63
CA ARG A 87 19.93 8.76 4.68
C ARG A 87 21.15 9.41 4.01
N PRO A 88 21.77 10.45 4.61
CA PRO A 88 21.52 11.01 5.95
C PRO A 88 20.44 12.10 6.01
N ASP A 89 20.04 12.72 4.89
CA ASP A 89 19.19 13.93 4.87
C ASP A 89 17.67 13.67 5.02
N ASN A 90 17.28 12.41 5.30
CA ASN A 90 15.89 11.93 5.36
C ASN A 90 15.01 12.36 4.16
N ARG A 91 15.63 12.67 3.02
CA ARG A 91 14.94 13.11 1.80
C ARG A 91 14.25 11.91 1.19
N VAL A 92 12.99 12.07 0.82
CA VAL A 92 12.26 11.04 0.10
C VAL A 92 12.62 11.12 -1.39
N SER A 93 13.21 10.04 -1.88
CA SER A 93 13.43 9.81 -3.31
C SER A 93 12.26 9.02 -3.87
N VAL A 94 11.73 9.47 -4.99
CA VAL A 94 10.68 8.77 -5.74
C VAL A 94 11.18 8.52 -7.14
N THR A 95 10.99 7.31 -7.64
CA THR A 95 11.30 6.94 -9.02
C THR A 95 10.10 6.25 -9.65
N SER A 96 9.86 6.53 -10.93
CA SER A 96 8.91 5.77 -11.74
C SER A 96 9.60 4.50 -12.20
N VAL A 97 9.08 3.34 -11.78
CA VAL A 97 9.59 2.02 -12.16
C VAL A 97 8.93 1.55 -13.44
N LEU A 98 7.61 1.79 -13.56
CA LEU A 98 6.83 1.45 -14.73
C LEU A 98 5.90 2.62 -15.05
N GLY A 99 6.29 3.45 -16.00
CA GLY A 99 5.51 4.60 -16.44
C GLY A 99 6.27 5.35 -17.52
N GLY A 100 5.84 5.18 -18.77
CA GLY A 100 6.41 5.83 -19.95
C GLY A 100 5.61 7.06 -20.41
N THR A 101 4.55 7.43 -19.69
CA THR A 101 3.81 8.67 -19.92
C THR A 101 4.18 9.66 -18.83
N SER A 102 4.23 10.95 -19.16
CA SER A 102 4.68 12.03 -18.27
C SER A 102 3.78 12.28 -17.04
N ASP A 103 2.76 11.45 -16.84
CA ASP A 103 1.76 11.62 -15.79
C ASP A 103 2.37 11.18 -14.46
N ASN A 104 2.68 12.15 -13.61
CA ASN A 104 3.38 11.95 -12.33
C ASN A 104 2.44 12.01 -11.12
N THR A 105 1.12 11.91 -11.33
CA THR A 105 0.08 11.98 -10.28
C THR A 105 0.39 11.04 -9.11
N GLY A 106 0.86 9.82 -9.37
CA GLY A 106 1.23 8.87 -8.32
C GLY A 106 2.51 9.19 -7.56
N SER A 107 3.42 9.96 -8.15
CA SER A 107 4.71 10.29 -7.52
C SER A 107 4.53 11.17 -6.28
N GLY A 108 3.56 12.10 -6.32
CA GLY A 108 3.20 12.95 -5.19
C GLY A 108 2.64 12.16 -4.03
N MET A 109 1.68 11.27 -4.32
CA MET A 109 1.11 10.36 -3.33
C MET A 109 2.19 9.45 -2.72
N ALA A 110 3.03 8.81 -3.54
CA ALA A 110 4.11 7.95 -3.06
C ALA A 110 5.05 8.71 -2.11
N ARG A 111 5.45 9.93 -2.46
CA ARG A 111 6.32 10.77 -1.62
C ARG A 111 5.69 11.07 -0.27
N ARG A 112 4.42 11.50 -0.26
CA ARG A 112 3.69 11.87 0.96
C ARG A 112 3.43 10.67 1.85
N LEU A 113 3.15 9.50 1.27
CA LEU A 113 3.00 8.27 2.04
C LEU A 113 4.29 7.91 2.78
N VAL A 114 5.44 7.95 2.11
CA VAL A 114 6.73 7.68 2.77
C VAL A 114 7.00 8.66 3.91
N LEU A 115 6.75 9.96 3.69
CA LEU A 115 6.92 10.98 4.73
C LEU A 115 5.98 10.77 5.94
N LYS A 116 4.73 10.39 5.70
CA LYS A 116 3.71 10.18 6.75
C LYS A 116 3.87 8.88 7.50
N THR A 117 4.38 7.85 6.85
CA THR A 117 4.42 6.48 7.38
C THR A 117 5.82 6.04 7.83
N GLY A 118 6.87 6.66 7.28
CA GLY A 118 8.25 6.21 7.46
C GLY A 118 8.58 4.88 6.78
N LEU A 119 7.67 4.36 5.94
CA LEU A 119 7.85 3.10 5.23
C LEU A 119 8.41 3.34 3.84
N ASN A 120 9.19 2.40 3.31
CA ASN A 120 9.54 2.37 1.89
C ASN A 120 8.37 1.73 1.13
N ILE A 121 7.83 2.45 0.16
CA ILE A 121 6.58 2.09 -0.49
C ILE A 121 6.81 1.94 -1.98
N VAL A 122 6.38 0.80 -2.51
CA VAL A 122 6.19 0.63 -3.95
C VAL A 122 4.70 0.75 -4.22
N LEU A 123 4.30 1.79 -4.94
CA LEU A 123 2.92 2.16 -5.20
C LEU A 123 2.60 2.03 -6.68
N ALA A 124 1.65 1.16 -7.02
CA ALA A 124 0.96 1.19 -8.30
C ALA A 124 -0.34 1.98 -8.14
N CYS A 125 -0.56 3.01 -8.95
CA CYS A 125 -1.81 3.76 -8.89
C CYS A 125 -2.35 4.08 -10.28
N ASN A 126 -3.64 3.84 -10.47
CA ASN A 126 -4.40 4.17 -11.66
C ASN A 126 -5.53 5.14 -11.30
N ILE A 127 -5.18 6.35 -10.85
CA ILE A 127 -6.15 7.39 -10.47
C ILE A 127 -6.20 8.45 -11.58
N PRO A 128 -7.39 8.86 -12.06
CA PRO A 128 -7.50 9.91 -13.07
C PRO A 128 -6.96 11.25 -12.55
N LYS A 129 -6.19 11.94 -13.38
CA LYS A 129 -5.57 13.24 -13.06
C LYS A 129 -6.57 14.38 -12.88
N ASP A 130 -7.79 14.21 -13.39
CA ASP A 130 -8.84 15.22 -13.35
C ASP A 130 -9.48 15.37 -11.96
N SER A 131 -9.01 14.60 -10.97
CA SER A 131 -9.58 14.59 -9.63
C SER A 131 -8.49 14.48 -8.55
N PRO A 132 -7.71 15.55 -8.28
CA PRO A 132 -6.74 15.56 -7.18
C PRO A 132 -7.37 15.29 -5.80
N MET A 133 -8.67 15.56 -5.65
CA MET A 133 -9.43 15.20 -4.45
C MET A 133 -9.51 13.68 -4.24
N LEU A 134 -9.59 12.88 -5.31
CA LEU A 134 -9.62 11.43 -5.26
C LEU A 134 -8.27 10.85 -4.82
N GLU A 135 -7.17 11.41 -5.33
CA GLU A 135 -5.81 11.06 -4.89
C GLU A 135 -5.64 11.33 -3.38
N ALA A 136 -6.05 12.53 -2.92
CA ALA A 136 -5.94 12.90 -1.51
C ALA A 136 -6.81 12.01 -0.60
N ALA A 137 -8.01 11.63 -1.06
CA ALA A 137 -8.89 10.73 -0.33
C ALA A 137 -8.32 9.31 -0.26
N ALA A 138 -7.81 8.78 -1.38
CA ALA A 138 -7.15 7.48 -1.44
C ALA A 138 -5.95 7.41 -0.50
N GLU A 139 -5.12 8.46 -0.49
CA GLU A 139 -3.99 8.58 0.43
C GLU A 139 -4.43 8.55 1.89
N ARG A 140 -5.46 9.32 2.26
CA ARG A 140 -5.97 9.37 3.65
C ARG A 140 -6.46 8.01 4.11
N LYS A 141 -7.27 7.33 3.28
CA LYS A 141 -7.81 6.00 3.59
C LYS A 141 -6.72 4.95 3.70
N LEU A 142 -5.73 4.99 2.81
CA LEU A 142 -4.58 4.10 2.88
C LEU A 142 -3.78 4.31 4.18
N VAL A 143 -3.49 5.55 4.57
CA VAL A 143 -2.78 5.84 5.83
C VAL A 143 -3.57 5.38 7.04
N GLU A 144 -4.89 5.60 7.07
CA GLU A 144 -5.77 5.14 8.15
C GLU A 144 -5.73 3.61 8.28
N LYS A 145 -5.82 2.88 7.16
CA LYS A 145 -5.72 1.43 7.15
C LYS A 145 -4.34 0.94 7.59
N LEU A 146 -3.26 1.56 7.12
CA LEU A 146 -1.89 1.22 7.54
C LEU A 146 -1.68 1.45 9.05
N LYS A 147 -2.30 2.48 9.64
CA LYS A 147 -2.32 2.69 11.09
C LYS A 147 -3.12 1.60 11.81
N GLY A 148 -4.31 1.28 11.34
CA GLY A 148 -5.16 0.22 11.91
C GLY A 148 -4.52 -1.17 11.86
N LEU A 149 -3.70 -1.44 10.84
CA LEU A 149 -2.91 -2.68 10.71
C LEU A 149 -1.63 -2.68 11.59
N GLY A 150 -1.31 -1.58 12.27
CA GLY A 150 -0.11 -1.45 13.09
C GLY A 150 1.19 -1.38 12.29
N TYR A 151 1.13 -1.02 11.00
CA TYR A 151 2.32 -0.91 10.14
C TYR A 151 3.06 0.41 10.36
N ILE A 152 2.32 1.43 10.80
CA ILE A 152 2.86 2.74 11.16
C ILE A 152 2.88 2.78 12.68
N LYS A 153 4.08 2.84 13.26
CA LYS A 153 4.19 3.19 14.68
C LYS A 153 3.88 4.68 14.81
N PRO A 154 3.10 5.10 15.82
CA PRO A 154 3.06 6.51 16.17
C PRO A 154 4.50 6.97 16.40
N ILE A 155 4.85 8.11 15.81
CA ILE A 155 6.10 8.77 16.16
C ILE A 155 5.90 9.22 17.62
N ASP A 156 6.50 8.49 18.55
CA ASP A 156 6.59 8.90 19.96
C ASP A 156 7.43 10.18 20.02
N GLY A 157 6.78 11.32 19.78
CA GLY A 157 7.45 12.61 19.62
C GLY A 157 6.53 13.82 19.76
N GLU A 158 5.35 13.67 20.35
CA GLU A 158 4.52 14.80 20.76
C GLU A 158 3.77 14.47 22.06
N ALA A 159 4.55 14.18 23.12
CA ALA A 159 4.07 14.22 24.48
C ALA A 159 4.76 15.38 25.22
N ASN A 160 3.94 16.36 25.59
CA ASN A 160 4.08 17.23 26.77
C ASN A 160 4.97 18.48 26.66
N THR A 161 4.41 19.57 26.13
CA THR A 161 4.66 20.93 26.67
C THR A 161 3.37 21.76 26.69
N SER A 162 2.45 21.40 27.58
CA SER A 162 1.43 22.34 28.07
C SER A 162 1.05 21.99 29.50
N THR A 163 1.97 22.29 30.41
CA THR A 163 1.68 22.66 31.81
C THR A 163 2.95 23.22 32.42
N ALA A 164 3.03 24.54 32.56
CA ALA A 164 3.85 25.20 33.58
C ALA A 164 3.32 26.63 33.78
N HIS A 165 2.53 26.76 34.85
CA HIS A 165 2.23 27.92 35.68
C HIS A 165 1.87 29.28 35.06
#